data_AF-A0A1G0Y1P6-F1
#
_entry.id   AF-A0A1G0Y1P6-F1
#
_cell.length_a   1.000
_cell.length_b   1.000
_cell.length_c   1.000
_cell.angle_alpha   90.00
_cell.angle_beta   90.00
_cell.angle_gamma   90.00
#
_symmetry.space_group_name_H-M   'P 1'
#
loop_
_entity.id
_entity.type
_entity.pdbx_description
1 polymer ?
#
loop_
_entity_poly.entity_id
_entity_poly.type
_entity_poly.pdbx_seq_one_letter_code
_entity_poly.pdbx_strand_id
1 'polypeptide(L)'
;MKNILCLFLCLLMTCSCRGKESEPLSSPSGECTIKTAISGEEAGETRRFCVKLIFIETKSKKELSCQTGASDYQKWAVGWSPKNVLILYSSDIGTFAYEIVDGKINERMATNEEKELGKDFYKNKYGRRPSH
;
A
#
# COMPACT_ATOMS: atom_id res chain seq x y z
N MET A 1 -2.63 42.55 -36.20
CA MET A 1 -1.80 41.84 -35.20
C MET A 1 -2.60 41.59 -33.93
N LYS A 2 -3.55 40.66 -34.00
CA LYS A 2 -4.43 40.15 -32.94
C LYS A 2 -4.76 38.78 -33.51
N ASN A 3 -4.33 37.69 -32.87
CA ASN A 3 -4.69 36.27 -33.13
C ASN A 3 -3.58 35.29 -32.71
N ILE A 4 -2.40 35.75 -32.25
CA ILE A 4 -1.29 34.86 -31.83
C ILE A 4 -1.21 34.68 -30.30
N LEU A 5 -2.02 35.39 -29.52
CA LEU A 5 -1.93 35.37 -28.04
C LEU A 5 -2.79 34.27 -27.36
N CYS A 6 -3.64 33.55 -28.09
CA CYS A 6 -4.51 32.53 -27.49
C CYS A 6 -3.94 31.10 -27.50
N LEU A 7 -2.90 30.81 -28.28
CA LEU A 7 -2.41 29.43 -28.46
C LEU A 7 -1.39 28.96 -27.41
N PHE A 8 -0.88 29.84 -26.57
CA PHE A 8 0.10 29.48 -25.53
C PHE A 8 -0.52 29.08 -24.19
N LEU A 9 -1.83 29.25 -24.00
CA LEU A 9 -2.48 29.04 -22.69
C LEU A 9 -3.05 27.62 -22.50
N CYS A 10 -3.11 26.79 -23.55
CA CYS A 10 -3.69 25.44 -23.47
C CYS A 10 -2.67 24.33 -23.17
N LEU A 11 -1.36 24.62 -23.19
CA LEU A 11 -0.32 23.58 -23.10
C LEU A 11 0.09 23.16 -21.67
N LEU A 12 -0.48 23.76 -20.62
CA LEU A 12 -0.08 23.51 -19.22
C LEU A 12 -1.08 22.68 -18.41
N MET A 13 -2.12 22.13 -19.05
CA MET A 13 -3.16 21.31 -18.40
C MET A 13 -2.92 19.79 -18.52
N THR A 14 -1.69 19.32 -18.74
CA THR A 14 -1.37 17.90 -18.52
C THR A 14 -1.14 17.68 -17.02
N CYS A 15 -2.22 17.77 -16.24
CA CYS A 15 -2.26 17.31 -14.87
C CYS A 15 -2.10 15.79 -14.91
N SER A 16 -0.86 15.30 -14.80
CA SER A 16 -0.59 13.88 -14.62
C SER A 16 -1.14 13.44 -13.26
N CYS A 17 -2.40 12.97 -13.25
CA CYS A 17 -2.94 12.16 -12.17
C CYS A 17 -2.23 10.79 -12.18
N ARG A 18 -0.92 10.77 -11.91
CA ARG A 18 -0.24 9.54 -11.51
C ARG A 18 -0.80 9.16 -10.16
N GLY A 19 -1.42 7.99 -10.07
CA GLY A 19 -1.81 7.37 -8.80
C GLY A 19 -0.63 7.50 -7.83
N LYS A 20 -0.88 8.09 -6.67
CA LYS A 20 0.16 8.47 -5.73
C LYS A 20 0.74 7.19 -5.12
N GLU A 21 1.84 6.69 -5.67
CA GLU A 21 2.59 5.58 -5.08
C GLU A 21 2.94 5.96 -3.63
N SER A 22 2.70 5.05 -2.69
CA SER A 22 3.06 5.30 -1.30
C SER A 22 4.58 5.40 -1.17
N GLU A 23 5.04 6.24 -0.25
CA GLU A 23 6.45 6.22 0.15
C GLU A 23 6.85 4.79 0.57
N PRO A 24 8.01 4.29 0.14
CA PRO A 24 8.46 2.95 0.53
C PRO A 24 8.71 2.85 2.04
N LEU A 25 8.34 1.74 2.67
CA LEU A 25 8.58 1.50 4.09
C LEU A 25 9.62 0.39 4.29
N SER A 26 10.76 0.71 4.87
CA SER A 26 11.81 -0.28 5.18
C SER A 26 11.44 -1.14 6.38
N SER A 27 11.75 -2.44 6.31
CA SER A 27 11.61 -3.35 7.45
C SER A 27 12.58 -2.96 8.57
N PRO A 28 12.25 -3.25 9.85
CA PRO A 28 13.16 -3.04 10.96
C PRO A 28 14.53 -3.72 10.81
N SER A 29 14.59 -4.87 10.15
CA SER A 29 15.85 -5.57 9.82
C SER A 29 16.64 -4.91 8.70
N GLY A 30 16.02 -4.03 7.91
CA GLY A 30 16.60 -3.44 6.69
C GLY A 30 16.70 -4.42 5.50
N GLU A 31 16.25 -5.67 5.65
CA GLU A 31 16.37 -6.70 4.62
C GLU A 31 15.34 -6.55 3.50
N CYS A 32 14.23 -5.87 3.78
CA CYS A 32 13.15 -5.68 2.83
C CYS A 32 12.61 -4.25 2.89
N THR A 33 12.09 -3.77 1.76
CA THR A 33 11.31 -2.54 1.67
C THR A 33 9.96 -2.87 1.04
N ILE A 34 8.87 -2.35 1.59
CA ILE A 34 7.54 -2.51 1.01
C ILE A 34 7.13 -1.26 0.24
N LYS A 35 6.53 -1.46 -0.94
CA LYS A 35 5.71 -0.46 -1.64
C LYS A 35 4.27 -0.93 -1.70
N THR A 36 3.35 0.01 -1.75
CA THR A 36 1.94 -0.28 -2.02
C THR A 36 1.52 0.33 -3.35
N ALA A 37 0.69 -0.40 -4.07
CA ALA A 37 0.04 0.05 -5.28
C ALA A 37 -1.43 -0.34 -5.22
N ILE A 38 -2.25 0.27 -6.08
CA ILE A 38 -3.61 -0.23 -6.34
C ILE A 38 -3.51 -1.13 -7.54
N SER A 39 -4.14 -2.29 -7.46
CA SER A 39 -4.15 -3.25 -8.55
C SER A 39 -4.81 -2.66 -9.79
N GLY A 40 -4.51 -3.19 -10.97
CA GLY A 40 -5.20 -2.82 -12.20
C GLY A 40 -6.17 -3.90 -12.65
N GLU A 41 -6.62 -3.77 -13.90
CA GLU A 41 -7.52 -4.73 -14.56
C GLU A 41 -6.97 -6.16 -14.57
N GLU A 42 -5.65 -6.35 -14.47
CA GLU A 42 -5.02 -7.67 -14.39
C GLU A 42 -5.44 -8.49 -13.16
N ALA A 43 -5.95 -7.83 -12.11
CA ALA A 43 -6.47 -8.50 -10.92
C ALA A 43 -7.93 -8.98 -11.08
N GLY A 44 -8.58 -8.65 -12.19
CA GLY A 44 -9.99 -8.95 -12.46
C GLY A 44 -10.96 -7.98 -11.80
N GLU A 45 -12.22 -8.02 -12.24
CA GLU A 45 -13.25 -7.02 -11.90
C GLU A 45 -13.47 -6.82 -10.39
N THR A 46 -13.31 -7.88 -9.61
CA THR A 46 -13.56 -7.87 -8.16
C THR A 46 -12.36 -7.39 -7.34
N ARG A 47 -11.15 -7.35 -7.90
CA ARG A 47 -9.91 -7.02 -7.17
C ARG A 47 -9.08 -5.90 -7.79
N ARG A 48 -9.49 -5.35 -8.94
CA ARG A 48 -8.82 -4.21 -9.61
C ARG A 48 -8.78 -2.90 -8.82
N PHE A 49 -9.38 -2.84 -7.64
CA PHE A 49 -9.29 -1.69 -6.73
C PHE A 49 -8.79 -2.08 -5.36
N CYS A 50 -8.20 -3.27 -5.23
CA CYS A 50 -7.63 -3.72 -3.98
C CYS A 50 -6.15 -3.34 -3.88
N VAL A 51 -5.66 -3.20 -2.66
CA VAL A 51 -4.26 -2.88 -2.38
C VAL A 51 -3.37 -4.06 -2.78
N LYS A 52 -2.29 -3.76 -3.51
CA LYS A 52 -1.21 -4.67 -3.85
C LYS A 52 0.01 -4.35 -3.00
N LEU A 53 0.55 -5.37 -2.35
CA LEU A 53 1.78 -5.28 -1.56
C LEU A 53 2.96 -5.73 -2.44
N ILE A 54 4.01 -4.92 -2.52
CA ILE A 54 5.22 -5.20 -3.31
C ILE A 54 6.42 -5.16 -2.37
N PHE A 55 6.95 -6.33 -2.02
CA PHE A 55 8.13 -6.53 -1.20
C PHE A 55 9.37 -6.52 -2.10
N ILE A 56 10.35 -5.69 -1.74
CA ILE A 56 11.60 -5.53 -2.47
C ILE A 56 12.74 -5.90 -1.52
N GLU A 57 13.40 -7.02 -1.78
CA GLU A 57 14.57 -7.44 -1.02
C GLU A 57 15.74 -6.47 -1.24
N THR A 58 16.31 -5.94 -0.16
CA THR A 58 17.31 -4.87 -0.24
C THR A 58 18.58 -5.29 -0.96
N LYS A 59 19.05 -6.53 -0.74
CA LYS A 59 20.32 -7.06 -1.28
C LYS A 59 20.19 -7.52 -2.73
N SER A 60 19.21 -8.38 -3.00
CA SER A 60 19.03 -9.01 -4.32
C SER A 60 18.27 -8.11 -5.31
N LYS A 61 17.56 -7.09 -4.80
CA LYS A 61 16.55 -6.32 -5.54
C LYS A 61 15.42 -7.18 -6.11
N LYS A 62 15.25 -8.40 -5.59
CA LYS A 62 14.15 -9.29 -5.95
C LYS A 62 12.83 -8.68 -5.47
N GLU A 63 11.85 -8.68 -6.36
CA GLU A 63 10.49 -8.26 -6.05
C GLU A 63 9.57 -9.47 -5.86
N LEU A 64 8.78 -9.43 -4.79
CA LEU A 64 7.68 -10.35 -4.52
C LEU A 64 6.43 -9.51 -4.33
N SER A 65 5.31 -9.86 -4.96
CA SER A 65 4.07 -9.12 -4.78
C SER A 65 2.90 -10.04 -4.48
N CYS A 66 1.96 -9.56 -3.66
CA CYS A 66 0.70 -10.23 -3.44
C CYS A 66 -0.47 -9.26 -3.56
N GLN A 67 -1.59 -9.80 -4.04
CA GLN A 67 -2.87 -9.12 -4.08
C GLN A 67 -3.57 -9.28 -2.73
N THR A 68 -3.98 -8.19 -2.11
CA THR A 68 -4.80 -8.25 -0.88
C THR A 68 -6.28 -8.17 -1.22
N GLY A 69 -7.13 -8.39 -0.20
CA GLY A 69 -8.57 -8.10 -0.28
C GLY A 69 -8.96 -6.68 0.14
N ALA A 70 -8.02 -5.85 0.62
CA ALA A 70 -8.34 -4.52 1.15
C ALA A 70 -8.68 -3.59 -0.02
N SER A 71 -9.91 -3.06 -0.05
CA SER A 71 -10.32 -2.11 -1.07
C SER A 71 -9.71 -0.73 -0.83
N ASP A 72 -9.23 -0.08 -1.89
CA ASP A 72 -8.76 1.31 -1.82
C ASP A 72 -9.90 2.32 -1.60
N TYR A 73 -11.16 1.90 -1.81
CA TYR A 73 -12.33 2.68 -1.41
C TYR A 73 -12.54 2.72 0.11
N GLN A 74 -11.82 1.88 0.86
CA GLN A 74 -11.91 1.77 2.30
C GLN A 74 -10.64 2.31 2.95
N LYS A 75 -10.73 2.69 4.23
CA LYS A 75 -9.55 3.17 4.94
C LYS A 75 -8.67 1.99 5.32
N TRP A 76 -7.44 2.03 4.81
CA TRP A 76 -6.42 1.05 5.11
C TRP A 76 -5.11 1.72 5.51
N ALA A 77 -4.28 1.03 6.28
CA ALA A 77 -2.96 1.45 6.69
C ALA A 77 -2.04 0.24 6.78
N VAL A 78 -0.77 0.43 6.45
CA VAL A 78 0.24 -0.63 6.46
C VAL A 78 1.45 -0.16 7.27
N GLY A 79 2.12 -1.08 7.96
CA GLY A 79 3.33 -0.79 8.70
C GLY A 79 4.04 -2.06 9.16
N TRP A 80 5.31 -1.93 9.53
CA TRP A 80 6.10 -3.05 10.04
C TRP A 80 5.96 -3.17 11.56
N SER A 81 5.71 -4.39 12.04
CA SER A 81 5.87 -4.70 13.46
C SER A 81 7.36 -4.75 13.84
N PRO A 82 7.72 -4.58 15.12
CA PRO A 82 9.11 -4.73 15.58
C PRO A 82 9.73 -6.11 15.30
N LYS A 83 8.91 -7.12 14.98
CA LYS A 83 9.33 -8.49 14.68
C LYS A 83 9.55 -8.75 13.18
N ASN A 84 9.65 -7.71 12.34
CA ASN A 84 9.74 -7.84 10.88
C ASN A 84 8.54 -8.51 10.21
N VAL A 85 7.35 -8.34 10.79
CA VAL A 85 6.09 -8.78 10.16
C VAL A 85 5.37 -7.56 9.64
N LEU A 86 4.99 -7.56 8.37
CA LEU A 86 4.22 -6.47 7.78
C LEU A 86 2.75 -6.63 8.18
N ILE A 87 2.15 -5.58 8.73
CA ILE A 87 0.77 -5.56 9.15
C ILE A 87 -0.02 -4.64 8.23
N LEU A 88 -1.13 -5.16 7.69
CA LEU A 88 -2.13 -4.39 6.96
C LEU A 88 -3.40 -4.33 7.80
N TYR A 89 -3.80 -3.13 8.18
CA TYR A 89 -5.15 -2.87 8.66
C TYR A 89 -6.00 -2.36 7.49
N SER A 90 -7.22 -2.88 7.36
CA SER A 90 -8.26 -2.32 6.50
C SER A 90 -9.63 -2.40 7.17
N SER A 91 -10.47 -1.39 6.94
CA SER A 91 -11.82 -1.33 7.53
C SER A 91 -12.79 -2.39 6.97
N ASP A 92 -12.52 -2.98 5.80
CA ASP A 92 -13.38 -3.99 5.16
C ASP A 92 -12.96 -5.44 5.43
N ILE A 93 -11.66 -5.72 5.44
CA ILE A 93 -11.14 -7.08 5.64
C ILE A 93 -10.56 -7.32 7.04
N GLY A 94 -10.42 -6.28 7.86
CA GLY A 94 -9.79 -6.38 9.18
C GLY A 94 -8.27 -6.27 9.10
N THR A 95 -7.56 -7.01 9.97
CA THR A 95 -6.09 -6.92 10.07
C THR A 95 -5.42 -8.24 9.70
N PHE A 96 -4.53 -8.17 8.73
CA PHE A 96 -3.72 -9.28 8.24
C PHE A 96 -2.23 -9.00 8.45
N ALA A 97 -1.48 -10.09 8.60
CA ALA A 97 -0.05 -10.08 8.78
C ALA A 97 0.62 -10.83 7.61
N TYR A 98 1.76 -10.30 7.16
CA TYR A 98 2.50 -10.79 6.01
C TYR A 98 3.98 -10.93 6.36
N GLU A 99 4.55 -12.06 5.97
CA GLU A 99 5.97 -12.39 6.17
C GLU A 99 6.52 -13.11 4.94
N ILE A 100 7.84 -13.08 4.74
CA ILE A 100 8.50 -13.80 3.66
C ILE A 100 9.10 -15.07 4.26
N VAL A 101 8.62 -16.23 3.82
CA VAL A 101 9.12 -17.54 4.23
C VAL A 101 9.48 -18.31 2.96
N ASP A 102 10.72 -18.78 2.88
CA ASP A 102 11.25 -19.53 1.73
C ASP A 102 11.02 -18.83 0.37
N GLY A 103 11.18 -17.51 0.36
CA GLY A 103 11.02 -16.69 -0.84
C GLY A 103 9.57 -16.56 -1.34
N LYS A 104 8.58 -16.90 -0.50
CA LYS A 104 7.15 -16.71 -0.74
C LYS A 104 6.55 -15.80 0.32
N ILE A 105 5.52 -15.05 -0.06
CA ILE A 105 4.74 -14.26 0.88
C ILE A 105 3.74 -15.19 1.56
N ASN A 106 3.83 -15.29 2.88
CA ASN A 106 2.86 -15.97 3.73
C ASN A 106 1.90 -14.92 4.32
N GLU A 107 0.61 -15.07 4.03
CA GLU A 107 -0.46 -14.26 4.62
C GLU A 107 -1.12 -15.03 5.76
N ARG A 108 -1.41 -14.35 6.87
CA ARG A 108 -2.21 -14.91 7.96
C ARG A 108 -3.04 -13.84 8.67
N MET A 109 -4.03 -14.29 9.43
CA MET A 109 -4.71 -13.44 10.39
C MET A 109 -3.70 -12.87 11.40
N ALA A 110 -3.84 -11.59 11.70
CA ALA A 110 -3.03 -10.92 12.72
C ALA A 110 -3.36 -11.43 14.13
N THR A 111 -2.35 -11.54 15.00
CA THR A 111 -2.56 -11.76 16.44
C THR A 111 -3.22 -10.54 17.09
N ASN A 112 -3.62 -10.64 18.36
CA ASN A 112 -4.24 -9.51 19.06
C ASN A 112 -3.28 -8.32 19.19
N GLU A 113 -2.00 -8.58 19.44
CA GLU A 113 -0.97 -7.55 19.52
C GLU A 113 -0.76 -6.87 18.16
N GLU A 114 -0.74 -7.65 17.09
CA GLU A 114 -0.61 -7.15 15.72
C GLU A 114 -1.84 -6.36 15.27
N LYS A 115 -3.05 -6.74 15.72
CA LYS A 115 -4.27 -5.97 15.49
C LYS A 115 -4.18 -4.57 16.12
N GLU A 116 -3.68 -4.48 17.35
CA GLU A 116 -3.49 -3.18 18.00
C GLU A 116 -2.43 -2.33 17.27
N LEU A 117 -1.34 -2.93 16.79
CA LEU A 117 -0.39 -2.24 15.91
C LEU A 117 -1.06 -1.73 14.61
N GLY A 118 -1.92 -2.54 14.00
CA GLY A 118 -2.69 -2.13 12.82
C GLY A 118 -3.58 -0.91 13.09
N LYS A 119 -4.24 -0.87 14.26
CA LYS A 119 -5.03 0.29 14.69
C LYS A 119 -4.16 1.52 14.93
N ASP A 120 -2.94 1.35 15.43
CA ASP A 120 -1.99 2.45 15.62
C ASP A 120 -1.46 2.97 14.27
N PHE A 121 -1.18 2.10 13.30
CA PHE A 121 -0.85 2.53 11.93
C PHE A 121 -2.00 3.31 11.28
N TYR A 122 -3.23 2.84 11.47
CA TYR A 122 -4.42 3.57 11.04
C TYR A 122 -4.49 4.95 11.72
N LYS A 123 -4.31 5.01 13.04
CA LYS A 123 -4.32 6.27 13.79
C LYS A 123 -3.25 7.24 13.31
N ASN A 124 -2.05 6.76 13.04
CA ASN A 124 -0.95 7.59 12.53
C ASN A 124 -1.26 8.13 11.13
N LYS A 125 -1.87 7.33 10.25
CA LYS A 125 -2.23 7.74 8.88
C LYS A 125 -3.42 8.70 8.84
N TYR A 126 -4.42 8.54 9.71
CA TYR A 126 -5.71 9.26 9.63
C TYR A 126 -6.03 10.15 10.84
N GLY A 127 -5.15 10.24 11.84
CA GLY A 127 -5.28 11.10 13.01
C GLY A 127 -6.25 10.62 14.11
N ARG A 128 -6.90 9.46 13.94
CA ARG A 128 -7.86 8.90 14.91
C ARG A 128 -7.85 7.38 14.90
N ARG A 129 -8.21 6.75 16.03
CA ARG A 129 -8.38 5.29 16.06
C ARG A 129 -9.61 4.86 15.24
N PRO A 130 -9.59 3.65 14.67
CA PRO A 130 -10.77 3.09 14.02
C PRO A 130 -11.86 2.79 15.07
N SER A 131 -13.12 2.83 14.62
CA SER A 131 -14.30 2.68 15.49
C SER A 131 -14.56 1.24 15.94
N HIS A 132 -13.82 0.26 15.41
CA HIS A 132 -14.01 -1.18 15.60
C HIS A 132 -12.66 -1.86 15.87
#